data_AF-L0D5J2-F1
#
_entry.id   AF-L0D5J2-F1
#
_cell.length_a   1.000
_cell.length_b   1.000
_cell.length_c   1.000
_cell.angle_alpha   90.00
_cell.angle_beta   90.00
_cell.angle_gamma   90.00
#
_symmetry.space_group_name_H-M   'P 1'
#
loop_
_entity.id
_entity.type
_entity.pdbx_description
1 polymer ?
#
loop_
_entity_poly.entity_id
_entity_poly.type
_entity_poly.pdbx_seq_one_letter_code
_entity_poly.pdbx_strand_id
1 'polypeptide(L)'
;MLHRSFLGMIGLLSLLTLNPSPLLGDDQPRAASGTLDDPIVDSAMTRAEALAGLDPGCPEEIRDRQVVIDLHYFSFDQKIHRGQLVVDRDLEQDVRPAFQVMLESKFPLQSVIPVSDPRFRKDGRWSDDLSMAANNTSAFNYRPIAGTVRLSNHASGRAIDINPRQNPYIKGQVVQPPGAKYEPNVEGTLTKEHPVVKAFLKMGWEWGGHWKTTRDYQHLEKPNRPVKTSTHVLQVGETKVNVSVSEARGSSLLYVNLHDDEDTSAQAGLEVLRRTGGRLIELRHSGLRDVRFALGGQTYRFDPNRIFTRRGIEQSLAKLSQRNDEAERAVAQFAEDLLKLYQIDRADAVIALHNNGGRSYSVRSYMAGQDLAGDAEEVFIAPARDPSDFDFVTERPVFEALRGRGHNVVLQDNRRVTDDGSLSVYCGRAKKRYINVEAKHGHLSEQVKMLHELGDVLRELGHTRPQ
;
A
#
# COMPACT_ATOMS: atom_id res chain seq x y z
N MET A 1 -31.32 -41.38 -98.76
CA MET A 1 -30.70 -40.42 -99.71
C MET A 1 -29.96 -39.37 -98.88
N LEU A 2 -28.75 -38.99 -99.31
CA LEU A 2 -28.16 -37.61 -99.38
C LEU A 2 -28.73 -36.58 -98.37
N HIS A 3 -27.99 -35.80 -97.58
CA HIS A 3 -26.57 -35.39 -97.55
C HIS A 3 -26.34 -34.71 -96.16
N ARG A 4 -25.16 -34.28 -95.66
CA ARG A 4 -23.76 -34.19 -96.13
C ARG A 4 -22.82 -34.18 -94.90
N SER A 5 -21.52 -34.42 -95.07
CA SER A 5 -20.49 -34.40 -94.01
C SER A 5 -19.94 -32.99 -93.72
N PHE A 6 -19.27 -32.78 -92.58
CA PHE A 6 -17.82 -32.43 -92.54
C PHE A 6 -17.15 -32.65 -91.15
N LEU A 7 -15.84 -32.92 -91.17
CA LEU A 7 -14.97 -33.21 -90.01
C LEU A 7 -14.53 -31.95 -89.24
N GLY A 8 -14.11 -32.11 -87.97
CA GLY A 8 -13.67 -30.97 -87.13
C GLY A 8 -12.85 -31.26 -85.87
N MET A 9 -11.88 -32.20 -85.91
CA MET A 9 -10.78 -32.41 -84.94
C MET A 9 -11.04 -32.79 -83.46
N ILE A 10 -10.03 -33.47 -82.91
CA ILE A 10 -9.95 -34.05 -81.56
C ILE A 10 -9.29 -33.07 -80.59
N GLY A 11 -9.77 -33.03 -79.34
CA GLY A 11 -9.14 -32.31 -78.23
C GLY A 11 -9.59 -32.89 -76.89
N LEU A 12 -8.85 -33.87 -76.37
CA LEU A 12 -9.12 -34.52 -75.08
C LEU A 12 -8.67 -33.60 -73.93
N LEU A 13 -9.47 -33.41 -72.87
CA LEU A 13 -9.04 -33.57 -71.47
C LEU A 13 -10.17 -33.46 -70.43
N SER A 14 -10.12 -34.35 -69.44
CA SER A 14 -10.63 -34.25 -68.06
C SER A 14 -12.13 -34.07 -67.77
N LEU A 15 -12.72 -35.09 -67.14
CA LEU A 15 -13.91 -34.95 -66.30
C LEU A 15 -13.59 -34.08 -65.08
N LEU A 16 -14.54 -33.22 -64.69
CA LEU A 16 -14.69 -32.77 -63.30
C LEU A 16 -16.19 -32.68 -62.98
N THR A 17 -16.59 -33.32 -61.90
CA THR A 17 -17.99 -33.50 -61.49
C THR A 17 -18.57 -32.26 -60.82
N LEU A 18 -19.90 -32.14 -60.88
CA LEU A 18 -20.69 -31.10 -60.23
C LEU A 18 -20.33 -30.92 -58.74
N ASN A 19 -20.31 -29.66 -58.29
CA ASN A 19 -20.51 -29.31 -56.88
C ASN A 19 -21.60 -28.22 -56.81
N PRO A 20 -22.66 -28.39 -56.00
CA PRO A 20 -23.61 -27.32 -55.73
C PRO A 20 -22.95 -26.24 -54.84
N SER A 21 -23.36 -24.98 -55.03
CA SER A 21 -22.82 -23.85 -54.27
C SER A 21 -23.05 -24.01 -52.76
N PRO A 22 -22.07 -23.64 -51.91
CA PRO A 22 -22.30 -23.57 -50.47
C PRO A 22 -23.30 -22.45 -50.17
N LEU A 23 -24.30 -22.75 -49.34
CA LEU A 23 -25.14 -21.73 -48.72
C LEU A 23 -24.25 -20.89 -47.80
N LEU A 24 -24.22 -19.58 -48.02
CA LEU A 24 -23.65 -18.63 -47.08
C LEU A 24 -24.51 -18.67 -45.80
N GLY A 25 -23.91 -19.09 -44.69
CA GLY A 25 -24.52 -18.94 -43.37
C GLY A 25 -24.41 -17.49 -42.91
N ASP A 26 -25.48 -16.96 -42.31
CA ASP A 26 -25.46 -15.66 -41.65
C ASP A 26 -24.60 -15.72 -40.37
N ASP A 27 -23.30 -15.44 -40.50
CA ASP A 27 -22.41 -15.13 -39.36
C ASP A 27 -22.72 -13.72 -38.81
N GLN A 28 -23.95 -13.54 -38.34
CA GLN A 28 -24.29 -12.46 -37.40
C GLN A 28 -23.69 -12.82 -36.03
N PRO A 29 -22.84 -11.97 -35.43
CA PRO A 29 -22.27 -12.27 -34.12
C PRO A 29 -23.39 -12.41 -33.07
N ARG A 30 -23.50 -13.61 -32.49
CA ARG A 30 -24.50 -13.87 -31.44
C ARG A 30 -24.28 -12.91 -30.27
N ALA A 31 -25.34 -12.27 -29.79
CA ALA A 31 -25.27 -11.48 -28.58
C ALA A 31 -24.74 -12.32 -27.40
N ALA A 32 -23.83 -11.75 -26.62
CA ALA A 32 -23.27 -12.38 -25.43
C ALA A 32 -24.39 -12.70 -24.43
N SER A 33 -24.32 -13.88 -23.81
CA SER A 33 -25.34 -14.37 -22.88
C SER A 33 -25.38 -13.61 -21.56
N GLY A 34 -24.31 -12.90 -21.20
CA GLY A 34 -24.22 -12.18 -19.93
C GLY A 34 -23.92 -13.10 -18.75
N THR A 35 -23.07 -14.09 -18.97
CA THR A 35 -22.61 -15.06 -17.97
C THR A 35 -21.12 -14.86 -17.66
N LEU A 36 -20.55 -15.58 -16.69
CA LEU A 36 -19.11 -15.48 -16.39
C LEU A 36 -18.23 -15.96 -17.56
N ASP A 37 -18.68 -16.99 -18.29
CA ASP A 37 -17.94 -17.57 -19.41
C ASP A 37 -18.17 -16.81 -20.74
N ASP A 38 -19.28 -16.06 -20.83
CA ASP A 38 -19.69 -15.28 -22.01
C ASP A 38 -20.33 -13.94 -21.55
N PRO A 39 -19.51 -12.99 -21.03
CA PRO A 39 -19.96 -11.72 -20.48
C PRO A 39 -20.20 -10.66 -21.56
N ILE A 40 -21.05 -9.67 -21.26
CA ILE A 40 -21.19 -8.49 -22.12
C ILE A 40 -19.97 -7.58 -21.92
N VAL A 41 -19.25 -7.25 -22.99
CA VAL A 41 -17.99 -6.48 -22.91
C VAL A 41 -18.26 -4.99 -23.15
N ASP A 42 -18.13 -4.16 -22.10
CA ASP A 42 -18.33 -2.70 -22.18
C ASP A 42 -17.05 -1.93 -22.51
N SER A 43 -15.89 -2.54 -22.24
CA SER A 43 -14.56 -2.00 -22.54
C SER A 43 -13.55 -3.13 -22.75
N ALA A 44 -12.65 -2.94 -23.71
CA ALA A 44 -11.53 -3.84 -24.01
C ALA A 44 -10.33 -3.04 -24.59
N MET A 45 -10.06 -1.88 -24.00
CA MET A 45 -8.98 -0.98 -24.40
C MET A 45 -7.61 -1.56 -24.09
N THR A 46 -6.65 -1.27 -24.97
CA THR A 46 -5.22 -1.33 -24.66
C THR A 46 -4.82 -0.20 -23.69
N ARG A 47 -3.66 -0.33 -23.02
CA ARG A 47 -3.10 0.77 -22.20
C ARG A 47 -2.91 2.07 -22.99
N ALA A 48 -2.61 2.00 -24.29
CA ALA A 48 -2.45 3.18 -25.13
C ALA A 48 -3.78 3.93 -25.31
N GLU A 49 -4.88 3.22 -25.56
CA GLU A 49 -6.22 3.80 -25.68
C GLU A 49 -6.77 4.28 -24.32
N ALA A 50 -6.52 3.52 -23.27
CA ALA A 50 -6.89 3.85 -21.90
C ALA A 50 -6.18 5.12 -21.35
N LEU A 51 -5.06 5.52 -21.96
CA LEU A 51 -4.34 6.76 -21.65
C LEU A 51 -4.43 7.82 -22.78
N ALA A 52 -5.19 7.56 -23.85
CA ALA A 52 -5.33 8.49 -24.97
C ALA A 52 -6.12 9.74 -24.56
N GLY A 53 -5.54 10.92 -24.81
CA GLY A 53 -6.11 12.21 -24.40
C GLY A 53 -5.78 12.63 -22.95
N LEU A 54 -4.93 11.87 -22.25
CA LEU A 54 -4.33 12.30 -20.98
C LEU A 54 -3.54 13.60 -21.17
N ASP A 55 -3.66 14.52 -20.22
CA ASP A 55 -2.96 15.82 -20.22
C ASP A 55 -1.43 15.63 -20.43
N PRO A 56 -0.80 16.34 -21.39
CA PRO A 56 0.65 16.31 -21.57
C PRO A 56 1.43 16.76 -20.32
N GLY A 57 0.84 17.60 -19.47
CA GLY A 57 1.38 18.02 -18.18
C GLY A 57 1.19 17.01 -17.05
N CYS A 58 0.69 15.80 -17.32
CA CYS A 58 0.74 14.68 -16.37
C CYS A 58 2.18 14.14 -16.27
N PRO A 59 2.82 14.19 -15.08
CA PRO A 59 4.16 13.67 -14.86
C PRO A 59 4.32 12.20 -15.27
N GLU A 60 5.51 11.83 -15.69
CA GLU A 60 5.85 10.48 -16.15
C GLU A 60 5.72 9.47 -15.00
N GLU A 61 6.10 9.87 -13.78
CA GLU A 61 6.02 9.06 -12.56
C GLU A 61 4.58 8.72 -12.16
N ILE A 62 3.60 9.54 -12.58
CA ILE A 62 2.17 9.22 -12.44
C ILE A 62 1.73 8.32 -13.59
N ARG A 63 2.08 8.69 -14.83
CA ARG A 63 1.68 7.99 -16.08
C ARG A 63 2.10 6.52 -16.07
N ASP A 64 3.34 6.24 -15.69
CA ASP A 64 3.93 4.89 -15.73
C ASP A 64 3.44 3.95 -14.64
N ARG A 65 2.82 4.51 -13.60
CA ARG A 65 2.16 3.71 -12.56
C ARG A 65 0.75 3.27 -12.96
N GLN A 66 0.16 3.81 -14.02
CA GLN A 66 -1.19 3.46 -14.44
C GLN A 66 -1.23 2.16 -15.25
N VAL A 67 -2.01 1.19 -14.76
CA VAL A 67 -2.31 -0.09 -15.41
C VAL A 67 -3.80 -0.22 -15.70
N VAL A 68 -4.15 -0.95 -16.76
CA VAL A 68 -5.54 -1.30 -17.10
C VAL A 68 -5.84 -2.67 -16.50
N ILE A 69 -6.95 -2.79 -15.79
CA ILE A 69 -7.40 -4.06 -15.19
C ILE A 69 -8.81 -4.42 -15.69
N ASP A 70 -8.97 -5.61 -16.26
CA ASP A 70 -10.27 -6.16 -16.63
C ASP A 70 -10.99 -6.70 -15.39
N LEU A 71 -12.28 -6.39 -15.27
CA LEU A 71 -13.12 -6.70 -14.12
C LEU A 71 -14.48 -7.23 -14.59
N HIS A 72 -14.87 -8.41 -14.10
CA HIS A 72 -16.23 -8.91 -14.23
C HIS A 72 -17.11 -8.32 -13.13
N TYR A 73 -18.34 -7.95 -13.46
CA TYR A 73 -19.28 -7.35 -12.52
C TYR A 73 -20.72 -7.72 -12.85
N PHE A 74 -21.59 -7.67 -11.84
CA PHE A 74 -23.04 -7.80 -12.01
C PHE A 74 -23.62 -6.43 -12.40
N SER A 75 -24.43 -6.38 -13.44
CA SER A 75 -25.03 -5.16 -13.99
C SER A 75 -26.48 -4.98 -13.48
N PHE A 76 -26.99 -3.74 -13.54
CA PHE A 76 -28.41 -3.45 -13.28
C PHE A 76 -29.39 -4.17 -14.24
N ASP A 77 -28.94 -4.64 -15.42
CA ASP A 77 -29.74 -5.50 -16.31
C ASP A 77 -29.75 -6.99 -15.88
N GLN A 78 -29.19 -7.29 -14.70
CA GLN A 78 -29.06 -8.61 -14.08
C GLN A 78 -28.13 -9.59 -14.81
N LYS A 79 -27.24 -9.10 -15.68
CA LYS A 79 -26.23 -9.91 -16.37
C LYS A 79 -24.83 -9.67 -15.83
N ILE A 80 -23.93 -10.59 -16.18
CA ILE A 80 -22.50 -10.42 -16.00
C ILE A 80 -21.94 -9.62 -17.18
N HIS A 81 -21.26 -8.54 -16.83
CA HIS A 81 -20.53 -7.68 -17.74
C HIS A 81 -19.02 -7.79 -17.47
N ARG A 82 -18.22 -7.39 -18.45
CA ARG A 82 -16.77 -7.20 -18.34
C ARG A 82 -16.41 -5.78 -18.77
N GLY A 83 -15.84 -5.05 -17.82
CA GLY A 83 -15.38 -3.69 -18.02
C GLY A 83 -13.92 -3.53 -17.58
N GLN A 84 -13.44 -2.30 -17.55
CA GLN A 84 -12.05 -1.98 -17.22
C GLN A 84 -11.94 -0.76 -16.32
N LEU A 85 -11.00 -0.81 -15.38
CA LEU A 85 -10.51 0.36 -14.67
C LEU A 85 -9.05 0.62 -15.03
N VAL A 86 -8.66 1.90 -14.96
CA VAL A 86 -7.27 2.33 -14.96
C VAL A 86 -6.93 2.73 -13.53
N VAL A 87 -5.93 2.08 -12.94
CA VAL A 87 -5.54 2.26 -11.53
C VAL A 87 -4.02 2.35 -11.37
N ASP A 88 -3.57 2.85 -10.23
CA ASP A 88 -2.18 2.69 -9.78
C ASP A 88 -1.86 1.20 -9.61
N ARG A 89 -0.76 0.73 -10.20
CA ARG A 89 -0.34 -0.68 -10.23
C ARG A 89 -0.22 -1.32 -8.85
N ASP A 90 0.13 -0.56 -7.81
CA ASP A 90 0.30 -1.08 -6.46
C ASP A 90 -1.08 -1.27 -5.75
N LEU A 91 -2.19 -0.94 -6.42
CA LEU A 91 -3.57 -1.09 -5.94
C LEU A 91 -4.38 -2.15 -6.69
N GLU A 92 -3.84 -2.79 -7.73
CA GLU A 92 -4.52 -3.89 -8.42
C GLU A 92 -4.94 -5.01 -7.46
N GLN A 93 -4.08 -5.31 -6.48
CA GLN A 93 -4.31 -6.32 -5.44
C GLN A 93 -5.37 -5.92 -4.41
N ASP A 94 -5.70 -4.64 -4.27
CA ASP A 94 -6.83 -4.17 -3.45
C ASP A 94 -8.14 -4.18 -4.26
N VAL A 95 -8.08 -3.68 -5.51
CA VAL A 95 -9.27 -3.42 -6.31
C VAL A 95 -9.91 -4.70 -6.82
N ARG A 96 -9.12 -5.71 -7.23
CA ARG A 96 -9.67 -6.99 -7.69
C ARG A 96 -10.50 -7.72 -6.63
N PRO A 97 -10.05 -7.91 -5.37
CA PRO A 97 -10.88 -8.46 -4.30
C PRO A 97 -12.14 -7.62 -4.00
N ALA A 98 -12.06 -6.29 -4.05
CA ALA A 98 -13.23 -5.46 -3.81
C ALA A 98 -14.32 -5.62 -4.89
N PHE A 99 -13.93 -5.74 -6.16
CA PHE A 99 -14.84 -6.06 -7.26
C PHE A 99 -15.35 -7.51 -7.21
N GLN A 100 -14.54 -8.47 -6.76
CA GLN A 100 -15.00 -9.82 -6.48
C GLN A 100 -16.11 -9.82 -5.40
N VAL A 101 -15.96 -9.05 -4.32
CA VAL A 101 -17.01 -8.86 -3.31
C VAL A 101 -18.29 -8.25 -3.93
N MET A 102 -18.18 -7.26 -4.83
CA MET A 102 -19.35 -6.72 -5.55
C MET A 102 -20.05 -7.79 -6.38
N LEU A 103 -19.29 -8.57 -7.16
CA LEU A 103 -19.78 -9.62 -8.04
C LEU A 103 -20.47 -10.76 -7.26
N GLU A 104 -19.84 -11.26 -6.20
CA GLU A 104 -20.36 -12.33 -5.35
C GLU A 104 -21.61 -11.90 -4.57
N SER A 105 -21.65 -10.64 -4.08
CA SER A 105 -22.82 -10.06 -3.42
C SER A 105 -23.91 -9.59 -4.39
N LYS A 106 -23.70 -9.71 -5.71
CA LYS A 106 -24.57 -9.18 -6.77
C LYS A 106 -24.88 -7.69 -6.60
N PHE A 107 -23.93 -6.90 -6.12
CA PHE A 107 -24.04 -5.45 -6.07
C PHE A 107 -23.99 -4.90 -7.51
N PRO A 108 -25.09 -4.31 -8.03
CA PRO A 108 -25.15 -3.94 -9.43
C PRO A 108 -24.35 -2.67 -9.71
N LEU A 109 -23.60 -2.66 -10.82
CA LEU A 109 -22.95 -1.47 -11.37
C LEU A 109 -23.62 -1.08 -12.70
N GLN A 110 -23.69 0.21 -13.02
CA GLN A 110 -24.22 0.62 -14.34
C GLN A 110 -23.23 0.33 -15.46
N SER A 111 -21.96 0.67 -15.24
CA SER A 111 -20.87 0.39 -16.16
C SER A 111 -19.53 0.54 -15.44
N VAL A 112 -18.48 -0.12 -15.98
CA VAL A 112 -17.10 -0.01 -15.51
C VAL A 112 -16.20 0.29 -16.71
N ILE A 113 -16.00 1.57 -17.01
CA ILE A 113 -15.34 2.02 -18.24
C ILE A 113 -14.30 3.12 -17.90
N PRO A 114 -13.09 3.12 -18.48
CA PRO A 114 -12.11 4.20 -18.31
C PRO A 114 -12.65 5.58 -18.74
N VAL A 115 -12.33 6.65 -18.00
CA VAL A 115 -12.78 8.03 -18.33
C VAL A 115 -12.20 8.53 -19.67
N SER A 116 -11.17 7.87 -20.19
CA SER A 116 -10.59 8.14 -21.51
C SER A 116 -11.50 7.73 -22.68
N ASP A 117 -12.56 6.96 -22.44
CA ASP A 117 -13.47 6.46 -23.47
C ASP A 117 -14.10 7.60 -24.30
N PRO A 118 -14.26 7.45 -25.63
CA PRO A 118 -14.94 8.43 -26.46
C PRO A 118 -16.32 8.89 -25.94
N ARG A 119 -17.07 8.01 -25.25
CA ARG A 119 -18.36 8.33 -24.59
C ARG A 119 -18.26 9.44 -23.54
N PHE A 120 -17.09 9.63 -22.94
CA PHE A 120 -16.85 10.60 -21.86
C PHE A 120 -15.90 11.72 -22.30
N ARG A 121 -15.76 11.97 -23.61
CA ARG A 121 -14.96 13.09 -24.12
C ARG A 121 -15.81 14.32 -24.41
N LYS A 122 -15.28 15.48 -24.02
CA LYS A 122 -15.82 16.80 -24.36
C LYS A 122 -14.66 17.70 -24.79
N ASP A 123 -14.81 18.38 -25.92
CA ASP A 123 -13.79 19.30 -26.48
C ASP A 123 -12.39 18.65 -26.56
N GLY A 124 -12.35 17.38 -26.98
CA GLY A 124 -11.12 16.57 -27.11
C GLY A 124 -10.50 16.07 -25.80
N ARG A 125 -11.06 16.45 -24.64
CA ARG A 125 -10.55 16.10 -23.31
C ARG A 125 -11.49 15.16 -22.55
N TRP A 126 -10.96 14.48 -21.53
CA TRP A 126 -11.75 13.63 -20.64
C TRP A 126 -12.74 14.48 -19.82
N SER A 127 -13.96 13.98 -19.64
CA SER A 127 -15.04 14.68 -18.95
C SER A 127 -15.63 13.83 -17.82
N ASP A 128 -15.25 14.22 -16.60
CA ASP A 128 -15.75 13.64 -15.34
C ASP A 128 -17.28 13.73 -15.24
N ASP A 129 -17.85 14.89 -15.61
CA ASP A 129 -19.30 15.14 -15.65
C ASP A 129 -20.06 14.16 -16.56
N LEU A 130 -19.50 13.80 -17.73
CA LEU A 130 -20.13 12.84 -18.64
C LEU A 130 -20.09 11.41 -18.06
N SER A 131 -18.96 11.03 -17.45
CA SER A 131 -18.82 9.74 -16.74
C SER A 131 -19.83 9.63 -15.59
N MET A 132 -19.92 10.65 -14.73
CA MET A 132 -20.86 10.69 -13.63
C MET A 132 -22.33 10.70 -14.10
N ALA A 133 -22.68 11.50 -15.11
CA ALA A 133 -24.04 11.57 -15.64
C ALA A 133 -24.51 10.22 -16.21
N ALA A 134 -23.60 9.47 -16.84
CA ALA A 134 -23.79 8.11 -17.32
C ALA A 134 -23.82 7.05 -16.20
N ASN A 135 -23.65 7.44 -14.93
CA ASN A 135 -23.55 6.56 -13.76
C ASN A 135 -22.35 5.60 -13.79
N ASN A 136 -21.31 5.92 -14.56
CA ASN A 136 -20.17 5.05 -14.79
C ASN A 136 -19.28 4.94 -13.53
N THR A 137 -18.87 3.72 -13.19
CA THR A 137 -17.88 3.45 -12.15
C THR A 137 -16.48 3.62 -12.75
N SER A 138 -15.66 4.51 -12.18
CA SER A 138 -14.39 4.93 -12.80
C SER A 138 -13.30 5.28 -11.78
N ALA A 139 -12.03 5.27 -12.21
CA ALA A 139 -10.86 5.37 -11.33
C ALA A 139 -9.86 6.46 -11.75
N PHE A 140 -8.89 6.19 -12.63
CA PHE A 140 -7.93 7.22 -13.05
C PHE A 140 -8.59 8.36 -13.83
N ASN A 141 -8.40 9.59 -13.37
CA ASN A 141 -8.74 10.83 -14.07
C ASN A 141 -7.77 11.94 -13.63
N TYR A 142 -6.87 12.38 -14.52
CA TYR A 142 -5.85 13.38 -14.20
C TYR A 142 -6.45 14.79 -14.14
N ARG A 143 -6.92 15.18 -12.96
CA ARG A 143 -7.52 16.49 -12.68
C ARG A 143 -7.22 17.01 -11.26
N PRO A 144 -7.23 18.33 -11.05
CA PRO A 144 -7.38 18.89 -9.71
C PRO A 144 -8.75 18.57 -9.10
N ILE A 145 -8.83 18.63 -7.77
CA ILE A 145 -10.10 18.63 -7.04
C ILE A 145 -10.85 19.91 -7.42
N ALA A 146 -12.15 19.79 -7.72
CA ALA A 146 -12.99 20.88 -8.19
C ALA A 146 -12.87 22.14 -7.31
N GLY A 147 -12.59 23.28 -7.95
CA GLY A 147 -12.40 24.58 -7.27
C GLY A 147 -11.06 24.74 -6.54
N THR A 148 -10.06 23.88 -6.78
CA THR A 148 -8.73 23.97 -6.17
C THR A 148 -7.62 23.75 -7.20
N VAL A 149 -6.36 23.98 -6.79
CA VAL A 149 -5.15 23.59 -7.55
C VAL A 149 -4.55 22.25 -7.08
N ARG A 150 -5.14 21.59 -6.08
CA ARG A 150 -4.63 20.34 -5.53
C ARG A 150 -5.10 19.17 -6.40
N LEU A 151 -4.19 18.31 -6.85
CA LEU A 151 -4.54 17.08 -7.56
C LEU A 151 -5.49 16.21 -6.73
N SER A 152 -6.43 15.56 -7.42
CA SER A 152 -7.31 14.53 -6.85
C SER A 152 -6.56 13.20 -6.68
N ASN A 153 -6.98 12.32 -5.77
CA ASN A 153 -6.41 10.96 -5.72
C ASN A 153 -6.72 10.16 -7.01
N HIS A 154 -7.82 10.49 -7.72
CA HIS A 154 -8.07 10.03 -9.10
C HIS A 154 -6.93 10.37 -10.06
N ALA A 155 -6.25 11.50 -9.87
CA ALA A 155 -5.14 11.92 -10.72
C ALA A 155 -3.86 11.11 -10.50
N SER A 156 -3.87 10.16 -9.56
CA SER A 156 -2.80 9.18 -9.35
C SER A 156 -3.26 7.73 -9.55
N GLY A 157 -4.53 7.50 -9.91
CA GLY A 157 -5.10 6.15 -10.04
C GLY A 157 -5.45 5.50 -8.69
N ARG A 158 -5.59 6.33 -7.64
CA ARG A 158 -5.74 5.91 -6.24
C ARG A 158 -7.13 6.17 -5.66
N ALA A 159 -8.11 6.41 -6.51
CA ALA A 159 -9.50 6.56 -6.11
C ALA A 159 -10.42 5.86 -7.12
N ILE A 160 -11.62 5.49 -6.65
CA ILE A 160 -12.68 4.88 -7.44
C ILE A 160 -13.99 5.55 -7.03
N ASP A 161 -14.74 6.06 -8.01
CA ASP A 161 -16.11 6.51 -7.84
C ASP A 161 -17.06 5.42 -8.34
N ILE A 162 -18.01 4.98 -7.51
CA ILE A 162 -18.92 3.85 -7.77
C ILE A 162 -20.38 4.34 -7.89
N ASN A 163 -21.05 4.01 -9.00
CA ASN A 163 -22.44 4.39 -9.31
C ASN A 163 -22.81 5.83 -8.86
N PRO A 164 -22.23 6.88 -9.46
CA PRO A 164 -22.42 8.28 -9.06
C PRO A 164 -23.88 8.75 -8.85
N ARG A 165 -24.87 8.17 -9.54
CA ARG A 165 -26.29 8.55 -9.41
C ARG A 165 -26.98 7.95 -8.18
N GLN A 166 -26.57 6.75 -7.75
CA GLN A 166 -26.98 6.16 -6.46
C GLN A 166 -26.17 6.75 -5.30
N ASN A 167 -24.91 7.12 -5.57
CA ASN A 167 -23.93 7.52 -4.57
C ASN A 167 -23.41 8.96 -4.80
N PRO A 168 -24.27 9.99 -4.83
CA PRO A 168 -23.84 11.32 -5.22
C PRO A 168 -22.81 11.95 -4.28
N TYR A 169 -22.03 12.88 -4.85
CA TYR A 169 -21.37 13.93 -4.12
C TYR A 169 -22.41 14.95 -3.60
N ILE A 170 -22.34 15.28 -2.31
CA ILE A 170 -23.21 16.27 -1.65
C ILE A 170 -22.38 17.26 -0.82
N LYS A 171 -22.49 18.55 -1.13
CA LYS A 171 -21.91 19.66 -0.36
C LYS A 171 -22.92 20.79 -0.20
N GLY A 172 -23.53 20.88 0.98
CA GLY A 172 -24.62 21.82 1.22
C GLY A 172 -25.81 21.51 0.31
N GLN A 173 -26.15 22.44 -0.58
CA GLN A 173 -27.21 22.26 -1.59
C GLN A 173 -26.69 21.72 -2.94
N VAL A 174 -25.36 21.63 -3.14
CA VAL A 174 -24.78 21.09 -4.37
C VAL A 174 -24.82 19.57 -4.32
N VAL A 175 -25.48 18.97 -5.31
CA VAL A 175 -25.51 17.52 -5.53
C VAL A 175 -24.93 17.24 -6.92
N GLN A 176 -23.98 16.32 -7.01
CA GLN A 176 -23.43 15.86 -8.30
C GLN A 176 -23.44 14.32 -8.39
N PRO A 177 -23.78 13.75 -9.57
CA PRO A 177 -24.27 14.45 -10.77
C PRO A 177 -25.69 15.06 -10.55
N PRO A 178 -26.10 16.08 -11.32
CA PRO A 178 -27.39 16.73 -11.13
C PRO A 178 -28.57 15.74 -11.20
N GLY A 179 -29.51 15.86 -10.26
CA GLY A 179 -30.68 14.97 -10.17
C GLY A 179 -30.41 13.60 -9.52
N ALA A 180 -29.17 13.28 -9.16
CA ALA A 180 -28.85 12.12 -8.32
C ALA A 180 -29.42 12.26 -6.90
N LYS A 181 -29.62 11.14 -6.22
CA LYS A 181 -30.16 11.10 -4.86
C LYS A 181 -29.59 9.91 -4.11
N TYR A 182 -29.09 10.15 -2.90
CA TYR A 182 -28.60 9.10 -2.02
C TYR A 182 -29.76 8.44 -1.29
N GLU A 183 -30.04 7.18 -1.61
CA GLU A 183 -31.13 6.39 -1.03
C GLU A 183 -30.60 5.03 -0.53
N PRO A 184 -30.32 4.88 0.79
CA PRO A 184 -29.62 3.71 1.35
C PRO A 184 -30.24 2.33 1.09
N ASN A 185 -31.51 2.28 0.67
CA ASN A 185 -32.27 1.05 0.43
C ASN A 185 -32.43 0.73 -1.06
N VAL A 186 -31.82 1.52 -1.95
CA VAL A 186 -31.83 1.29 -3.41
C VAL A 186 -30.60 0.48 -3.80
N GLU A 187 -30.78 -0.45 -4.74
CA GLU A 187 -29.69 -1.29 -5.25
C GLU A 187 -28.57 -0.43 -5.88
N GLY A 188 -27.31 -0.83 -5.67
CA GLY A 188 -26.15 -0.07 -6.11
C GLY A 188 -25.79 1.14 -5.25
N THR A 189 -26.54 1.41 -4.16
CA THR A 189 -26.17 2.41 -3.14
C THR A 189 -25.20 1.82 -2.10
N LEU A 190 -24.06 2.48 -1.89
CA LEU A 190 -23.09 2.17 -0.85
C LEU A 190 -23.55 2.72 0.50
N THR A 191 -23.44 1.92 1.55
CA THR A 191 -23.67 2.37 2.94
C THR A 191 -22.48 1.98 3.81
N LYS A 192 -22.33 2.63 4.98
CA LYS A 192 -21.26 2.32 5.96
C LYS A 192 -21.15 0.83 6.29
N GLU A 193 -22.29 0.14 6.36
CA GLU A 193 -22.34 -1.26 6.75
C GLU A 193 -22.22 -2.24 5.57
N HIS A 194 -22.20 -1.72 4.34
CA HIS A 194 -22.17 -2.52 3.11
C HIS A 194 -20.86 -3.32 2.97
N PRO A 195 -20.89 -4.60 2.54
CA PRO A 195 -19.70 -5.44 2.40
C PRO A 195 -18.60 -4.81 1.54
N VAL A 196 -18.97 -4.13 0.46
CA VAL A 196 -18.04 -3.43 -0.46
C VAL A 196 -17.26 -2.33 0.27
N VAL A 197 -17.94 -1.46 1.02
CA VAL A 197 -17.29 -0.39 1.80
C VAL A 197 -16.38 -1.02 2.85
N LYS A 198 -16.84 -2.05 3.56
CA LYS A 198 -16.03 -2.78 4.56
C LYS A 198 -14.79 -3.44 3.96
N ALA A 199 -14.86 -3.99 2.75
CA ALA A 199 -13.71 -4.57 2.06
C ALA A 199 -12.63 -3.51 1.80
N PHE A 200 -12.99 -2.38 1.19
CA PHE A 200 -12.07 -1.26 0.96
C PHE A 200 -11.48 -0.70 2.27
N LEU A 201 -12.31 -0.45 3.29
CA LEU A 201 -11.85 0.06 4.58
C LEU A 201 -10.88 -0.90 5.27
N LYS A 202 -11.12 -2.23 5.20
CA LYS A 202 -10.21 -3.26 5.73
C LYS A 202 -8.83 -3.22 5.04
N MET A 203 -8.78 -2.80 3.77
CA MET A 203 -7.53 -2.60 3.04
C MET A 203 -6.94 -1.20 3.25
N GLY A 204 -7.43 -0.40 4.21
CA GLY A 204 -6.89 0.93 4.53
C GLY A 204 -7.22 2.00 3.48
N TRP A 205 -8.29 1.82 2.71
CA TRP A 205 -8.91 2.92 1.96
C TRP A 205 -9.77 3.79 2.89
N GLU A 206 -10.07 5.01 2.47
CA GLU A 206 -11.05 5.89 3.09
C GLU A 206 -12.29 5.98 2.19
N TRP A 207 -13.48 6.13 2.80
CA TRP A 207 -14.75 6.32 2.08
C TRP A 207 -15.29 7.73 2.29
N GLY A 208 -15.57 8.44 1.21
CA GLY A 208 -16.06 9.83 1.23
C GLY A 208 -17.42 10.01 1.89
N GLY A 209 -18.21 8.94 2.02
CA GLY A 209 -19.43 8.93 2.84
C GLY A 209 -19.17 9.22 4.33
N HIS A 210 -17.97 8.98 4.84
CA HIS A 210 -17.60 9.29 6.23
C HIS A 210 -17.22 10.76 6.47
N TRP A 211 -16.84 11.51 5.44
CA TRP A 211 -16.36 12.89 5.57
C TRP A 211 -17.43 13.84 6.16
N LYS A 212 -17.01 14.77 7.04
CA LYS A 212 -17.96 15.56 7.86
C LYS A 212 -18.57 16.76 7.13
N THR A 213 -17.80 17.44 6.29
CA THR A 213 -18.15 18.72 5.63
C THR A 213 -18.72 18.54 4.23
N THR A 214 -18.49 17.38 3.63
CA THR A 214 -18.92 16.94 2.29
C THR A 214 -19.23 15.46 2.42
N ARG A 215 -20.31 14.97 1.80
CA ARG A 215 -20.57 13.52 1.70
C ARG A 215 -20.30 13.12 0.26
N ASP A 216 -19.27 12.34 0.03
CA ASP A 216 -18.92 11.87 -1.30
C ASP A 216 -19.16 10.35 -1.35
N TYR A 217 -20.42 9.96 -1.58
CA TYR A 217 -20.84 8.57 -1.34
C TYR A 217 -20.24 7.60 -2.36
N GLN A 218 -20.01 8.05 -3.60
CA GLN A 218 -19.35 7.31 -4.68
C GLN A 218 -17.89 6.98 -4.33
N HIS A 219 -17.25 7.87 -3.57
CA HIS A 219 -15.81 8.03 -3.58
C HIS A 219 -15.11 7.15 -2.55
N LEU A 220 -14.20 6.31 -3.04
CA LEU A 220 -13.28 5.51 -2.25
C LEU A 220 -11.86 5.87 -2.66
N GLU A 221 -11.01 6.28 -1.73
CA GLU A 221 -9.61 6.63 -2.02
C GLU A 221 -8.61 5.87 -1.14
N LYS A 222 -7.48 5.47 -1.72
CA LYS A 222 -6.31 4.98 -0.98
C LYS A 222 -5.42 6.18 -0.64
N PRO A 223 -5.30 6.57 0.64
CA PRO A 223 -4.53 7.75 1.03
C PRO A 223 -3.11 7.77 0.45
N ASN A 224 -2.70 8.94 -0.04
CA ASN A 224 -1.32 9.25 -0.38
C ASN A 224 -0.95 10.57 0.30
N ARG A 225 -0.67 10.51 1.59
CA ARG A 225 -0.45 11.71 2.41
C ARG A 225 0.92 12.30 2.08
N PRO A 226 1.02 13.62 1.82
CA PRO A 226 2.28 14.24 1.48
C PRO A 226 3.24 14.16 2.67
N VAL A 227 4.37 13.50 2.47
CA VAL A 227 5.46 13.43 3.43
C VAL A 227 6.30 14.69 3.30
N LYS A 228 6.59 15.34 4.43
CA LYS A 228 7.60 16.40 4.52
C LYS A 228 8.84 15.83 5.18
N THR A 229 10.00 16.00 4.56
CA THR A 229 11.28 15.55 5.11
C THR A 229 12.16 16.76 5.45
N SER A 230 12.77 16.75 6.62
CA SER A 230 13.74 17.75 7.09
C SER A 230 14.97 17.06 7.66
N THR A 231 16.15 17.57 7.31
CA THR A 231 17.43 17.05 7.84
C THR A 231 17.86 17.85 9.06
N HIS A 232 18.11 17.16 10.17
CA HIS A 232 18.81 17.69 11.33
C HIS A 232 20.27 17.21 11.30
N VAL A 233 21.17 17.96 11.92
CA VAL A 233 22.57 17.56 12.09
C VAL A 233 22.85 17.44 13.57
N LEU A 234 23.22 16.24 14.02
CA LEU A 234 23.71 15.97 15.36
C LEU A 234 25.23 15.83 15.34
N GLN A 235 25.85 16.02 16.50
CA GLN A 235 27.30 16.00 16.68
C GLN A 235 27.69 14.83 17.59
N VAL A 236 28.71 14.07 17.21
CA VAL A 236 29.36 13.06 18.06
C VAL A 236 30.87 13.21 17.93
N GLY A 237 31.51 13.64 19.02
CA GLY A 237 32.90 14.12 18.98
C GLY A 237 33.05 15.27 17.96
N GLU A 238 34.00 15.11 17.04
CA GLU A 238 34.26 16.06 15.95
C GLU A 238 33.40 15.79 14.70
N THR A 239 32.65 14.68 14.66
CA THR A 239 31.87 14.25 13.49
C THR A 239 30.42 14.70 13.54
N LYS A 240 29.93 15.15 12.38
CA LYS A 240 28.51 15.46 12.12
C LYS A 240 27.80 14.23 11.56
N VAL A 241 26.63 13.93 12.10
CA VAL A 241 25.74 12.85 11.66
C VAL A 241 24.39 13.45 11.27
N ASN A 242 23.88 13.08 10.11
CA ASN A 242 22.59 13.57 9.64
C ASN A 242 21.45 12.71 10.21
N VAL A 243 20.34 13.36 10.53
CA VAL A 243 19.10 12.70 10.95
C VAL A 243 17.99 13.18 10.03
N SER A 244 17.48 12.29 9.18
CA SER A 244 16.29 12.54 8.36
C SER A 244 15.06 12.43 9.26
N VAL A 245 14.19 13.43 9.23
CA VAL A 245 12.89 13.42 9.91
C VAL A 245 11.82 13.59 8.85
N SER A 246 11.04 12.53 8.62
CA SER A 246 9.96 12.46 7.63
C SER A 246 8.60 12.41 8.34
N GLU A 247 7.70 13.34 8.03
CA GLU A 247 6.42 13.53 8.73
C GLU A 247 5.22 13.54 7.76
N ALA A 248 4.13 12.89 8.16
CA ALA A 248 2.83 12.99 7.50
C ALA A 248 1.69 12.98 8.54
N ARG A 249 0.68 13.83 8.34
CA ARG A 249 -0.50 13.87 9.22
C ARG A 249 -1.27 12.56 9.16
N GLY A 250 -1.84 12.12 10.29
CA GLY A 250 -2.78 10.98 10.33
C GLY A 250 -2.57 10.04 11.53
N SER A 251 -1.35 10.01 12.07
CA SER A 251 -1.00 9.15 13.20
C SER A 251 0.04 9.82 14.12
N SER A 252 0.10 9.33 15.35
CA SER A 252 1.03 9.67 16.45
C SER A 252 2.12 8.60 16.63
N LEU A 253 2.21 7.63 15.72
CA LEU A 253 3.27 6.61 15.72
C LEU A 253 4.63 7.20 15.33
N LEU A 254 5.66 6.82 16.08
CA LEU A 254 7.05 7.11 15.80
C LEU A 254 7.72 5.87 15.20
N TYR A 255 8.24 5.98 13.99
CA TYR A 255 9.09 4.99 13.35
C TYR A 255 10.56 5.43 13.46
N VAL A 256 11.47 4.50 13.74
CA VAL A 256 12.91 4.79 13.90
C VAL A 256 13.75 3.79 13.09
N ASN A 257 14.64 4.27 12.23
CA ASN A 257 15.59 3.45 11.48
C ASN A 257 17.02 3.85 11.90
N LEU A 258 17.72 2.97 12.63
CA LEU A 258 19.00 3.31 13.29
C LEU A 258 20.24 2.99 12.47
N HIS A 259 20.24 1.92 11.66
CA HIS A 259 21.38 1.53 10.84
C HIS A 259 21.19 2.07 9.41
N ASP A 260 22.24 2.68 8.86
CA ASP A 260 22.20 3.35 7.56
C ASP A 260 22.30 2.38 6.36
N ASP A 261 22.53 1.09 6.62
CA ASP A 261 22.51 0.01 5.62
C ASP A 261 21.17 -0.78 5.58
N GLU A 262 20.18 -0.37 6.38
CA GLU A 262 18.83 -0.94 6.41
C GLU A 262 17.85 -0.10 5.56
N ASP A 263 18.22 0.18 4.30
CA ASP A 263 17.42 1.01 3.37
C ASP A 263 16.02 0.40 3.05
N THR A 264 15.85 -0.93 3.11
CA THR A 264 14.55 -1.57 2.83
C THR A 264 13.52 -1.24 3.92
N SER A 265 13.93 -1.24 5.19
CA SER A 265 13.06 -0.89 6.31
C SER A 265 12.76 0.61 6.37
N ALA A 266 13.73 1.46 6.00
CA ALA A 266 13.49 2.89 5.79
C ALA A 266 12.44 3.14 4.68
N GLN A 267 12.56 2.43 3.55
CA GLN A 267 11.57 2.51 2.45
C GLN A 267 10.18 2.03 2.90
N ALA A 268 10.09 0.93 3.64
CA ALA A 268 8.83 0.42 4.20
C ALA A 268 8.17 1.46 5.13
N GLY A 269 8.97 2.08 6.00
CA GLY A 269 8.54 3.18 6.87
C GLY A 269 7.97 4.37 6.09
N LEU A 270 8.65 4.82 5.04
CA LEU A 270 8.19 5.91 4.17
C LEU A 270 6.89 5.57 3.41
N GLU A 271 6.70 4.32 3.00
CA GLU A 271 5.45 3.90 2.35
C GLU A 271 4.27 3.88 3.34
N VAL A 272 4.48 3.30 4.53
CA VAL A 272 3.47 3.28 5.59
C VAL A 272 3.14 4.70 6.03
N LEU A 273 4.15 5.58 6.15
CA LEU A 273 3.97 7.00 6.48
C LEU A 273 3.04 7.73 5.50
N ARG A 274 3.16 7.48 4.18
CA ARG A 274 2.22 8.01 3.17
C ARG A 274 0.80 7.45 3.35
N ARG A 275 0.67 6.19 3.80
CA ARG A 275 -0.61 5.46 3.93
C ARG A 275 -1.32 5.65 5.28
N THR A 276 -0.63 5.97 6.37
CA THR A 276 -1.22 6.14 7.73
C THR A 276 -0.90 7.47 8.41
N GLY A 277 0.11 8.20 7.96
CA GLY A 277 0.72 9.27 8.76
C GLY A 277 1.57 8.73 9.91
N GLY A 278 2.15 9.64 10.68
CA GLY A 278 3.13 9.37 11.72
C GLY A 278 4.38 10.24 11.54
N ARG A 279 5.49 9.78 12.13
CA ARG A 279 6.82 10.39 12.00
C ARG A 279 7.87 9.31 11.89
N LEU A 280 8.68 9.32 10.84
CA LEU A 280 9.82 8.45 10.64
C LEU A 280 11.11 9.24 10.89
N ILE A 281 12.04 8.66 11.65
CA ILE A 281 13.35 9.26 11.93
C ILE A 281 14.43 8.27 11.55
N GLU A 282 15.26 8.64 10.58
CA GLU A 282 16.30 7.80 10.00
C GLU A 282 17.68 8.39 10.32
N LEU A 283 18.59 7.58 10.84
CA LEU A 283 19.97 7.98 11.04
C LEU A 283 20.75 7.80 9.73
N ARG A 284 21.28 8.89 9.16
CA ARG A 284 22.05 8.87 7.90
C ARG A 284 23.49 9.30 8.18
N HIS A 285 24.43 8.36 8.07
CA HIS A 285 25.82 8.56 8.45
C HIS A 285 26.81 8.13 7.36
N SER A 286 27.12 6.83 7.27
CA SER A 286 28.25 6.32 6.48
C SER A 286 27.88 5.22 5.48
N GLY A 287 26.59 4.93 5.28
CA GLY A 287 26.11 3.81 4.44
C GLY A 287 26.56 2.44 4.95
N LEU A 288 26.72 2.31 6.27
CA LEU A 288 27.20 1.11 6.97
C LEU A 288 26.42 0.97 8.28
N ARG A 289 26.38 -0.24 8.85
CA ARG A 289 25.75 -0.50 10.15
C ARG A 289 26.20 0.40 11.30
N ASP A 290 27.50 0.58 11.46
CA ASP A 290 28.08 1.25 12.65
C ASP A 290 28.39 2.71 12.36
N VAL A 291 28.06 3.60 13.31
CA VAL A 291 28.46 5.01 13.26
C VAL A 291 29.96 5.10 13.50
N ARG A 292 30.66 5.88 12.66
CA ARG A 292 32.08 6.20 12.82
C ARG A 292 32.23 7.67 13.18
N PHE A 293 33.10 7.99 14.14
CA PHE A 293 33.35 9.38 14.53
C PHE A 293 34.81 9.65 14.90
N ALA A 294 35.24 10.89 14.71
CA ALA A 294 36.55 11.39 15.09
C ALA A 294 36.49 12.06 16.47
N LEU A 295 37.53 11.83 17.29
CA LEU A 295 37.73 12.50 18.57
C LEU A 295 39.21 12.48 18.95
N GLY A 296 39.82 13.63 19.18
CA GLY A 296 41.21 13.75 19.65
C GLY A 296 42.21 13.15 18.67
N GLY A 297 41.97 13.28 17.36
CA GLY A 297 42.80 12.70 16.31
C GLY A 297 42.67 11.17 16.12
N GLN A 298 41.77 10.51 16.85
CA GLN A 298 41.48 9.08 16.74
C GLN A 298 40.08 8.84 16.15
N THR A 299 39.87 7.68 15.54
CA THR A 299 38.56 7.26 15.01
C THR A 299 37.95 6.17 15.89
N TYR A 300 36.70 6.38 16.29
CA TYR A 300 35.90 5.47 17.12
C TYR A 300 34.67 4.99 16.34
N ARG A 301 34.10 3.87 16.78
CA ARG A 301 32.90 3.22 16.22
C ARG A 301 31.95 2.75 17.32
N PHE A 302 30.66 2.88 17.08
CA PHE A 302 29.61 2.29 17.91
C PHE A 302 28.42 1.83 17.04
N ASP A 303 27.67 0.84 17.55
CA ASP A 303 26.41 0.40 16.99
C ASP A 303 25.31 1.39 17.47
N PRO A 304 24.57 2.06 16.58
CA PRO A 304 23.60 3.10 16.95
C PRO A 304 22.40 2.56 17.74
N ASN A 305 22.16 1.25 17.78
CA ASN A 305 21.18 0.61 18.66
C ASN A 305 21.82 -0.01 19.91
N ARG A 306 22.94 0.54 20.38
CA ARG A 306 23.61 0.16 21.65
C ARG A 306 23.90 1.34 22.58
N ILE A 307 23.35 2.53 22.28
CA ILE A 307 23.74 3.79 22.94
C ILE A 307 22.77 4.30 24.00
N PHE A 308 21.60 3.67 24.19
CA PHE A 308 20.54 4.20 25.04
C PHE A 308 20.69 3.84 26.54
N THR A 309 21.77 3.16 26.89
CA THR A 309 22.20 2.97 28.29
C THR A 309 23.72 3.14 28.39
N ARG A 310 24.21 3.62 29.54
CA ARG A 310 25.66 3.74 29.81
C ARG A 310 26.39 2.42 29.56
N ARG A 311 25.85 1.29 30.04
CA ARG A 311 26.44 -0.04 29.87
C ARG A 311 26.58 -0.42 28.39
N GLY A 312 25.56 -0.15 27.57
CA GLY A 312 25.63 -0.41 26.14
C GLY A 312 26.69 0.42 25.42
N ILE A 313 26.83 1.71 25.77
CA ILE A 313 27.88 2.60 25.22
C ILE A 313 29.26 2.02 25.53
N GLU A 314 29.52 1.67 26.80
CA GLU A 314 30.78 1.09 27.26
C GLU A 314 31.10 -0.22 26.51
N GLN A 315 30.11 -1.10 26.35
CA GLN A 315 30.26 -2.39 25.65
C GLN A 315 30.43 -2.22 24.14
N SER A 316 29.70 -1.30 23.51
CA SER A 316 29.77 -1.07 22.06
C SER A 316 31.12 -0.47 21.66
N LEU A 317 31.63 0.50 22.41
CA LEU A 317 32.95 1.09 22.16
C LEU A 317 34.07 0.06 22.42
N ALA A 318 33.96 -0.76 23.47
CA ALA A 318 34.90 -1.85 23.74
C ALA A 318 34.91 -2.93 22.64
N LYS A 319 33.76 -3.21 22.01
CA LYS A 319 33.63 -4.24 20.96
C LYS A 319 34.09 -3.76 19.58
N LEU A 320 33.85 -2.50 19.24
CA LEU A 320 34.06 -1.96 17.89
C LEU A 320 35.25 -0.99 17.78
N SER A 321 35.85 -0.60 18.90
CA SER A 321 37.00 0.32 18.99
C SER A 321 37.79 0.07 20.28
N GLN A 322 37.98 1.10 21.11
CA GLN A 322 38.63 1.04 22.42
C GLN A 322 37.80 1.83 23.42
N ARG A 323 37.85 1.45 24.71
CA ARG A 323 37.23 2.23 25.78
C ARG A 323 37.98 3.55 25.98
N ASN A 324 37.22 4.63 26.12
CA ASN A 324 37.74 5.97 26.37
C ASN A 324 36.61 6.85 26.94
N ASP A 325 36.83 7.47 28.10
CA ASP A 325 35.79 8.22 28.82
C ASP A 325 35.24 9.43 28.04
N GLU A 326 36.04 10.06 27.17
CA GLU A 326 35.58 11.17 26.33
C GLU A 326 34.71 10.67 25.17
N ALA A 327 35.08 9.55 24.55
CA ALA A 327 34.26 8.85 23.56
C ALA A 327 32.94 8.38 24.17
N GLU A 328 32.97 7.77 25.37
CA GLU A 328 31.78 7.35 26.11
C GLU A 328 30.84 8.54 26.40
N ARG A 329 31.38 9.69 26.84
CA ARG A 329 30.61 10.94 27.02
C ARG A 329 30.05 11.49 25.71
N ALA A 330 30.83 11.47 24.63
CA ALA A 330 30.41 12.00 23.33
C ALA A 330 29.23 11.19 22.75
N VAL A 331 29.29 9.86 22.85
CA VAL A 331 28.20 8.96 22.44
C VAL A 331 26.98 9.11 23.35
N ALA A 332 27.17 9.31 24.66
CA ALA A 332 26.05 9.56 25.58
C ALA A 332 25.29 10.86 25.24
N GLN A 333 26.01 11.97 24.97
CA GLN A 333 25.36 13.23 24.60
C GLN A 333 24.60 13.12 23.27
N PHE A 334 25.19 12.41 22.30
CA PHE A 334 24.56 12.11 21.02
C PHE A 334 23.27 11.27 21.17
N ALA A 335 23.28 10.27 22.06
CA ALA A 335 22.09 9.48 22.39
C ALA A 335 20.98 10.33 23.03
N GLU A 336 21.32 11.25 23.94
CA GLU A 336 20.35 12.20 24.51
C GLU A 336 19.75 13.13 23.43
N ASP A 337 20.55 13.61 22.48
CA ASP A 337 20.07 14.49 21.41
C ASP A 337 19.17 13.75 20.42
N LEU A 338 19.46 12.48 20.13
CA LEU A 338 18.53 11.60 19.42
C LEU A 338 17.20 11.41 20.18
N LEU A 339 17.25 11.14 21.48
CA LEU A 339 16.03 11.00 22.31
C LEU A 339 15.19 12.30 22.33
N LYS A 340 15.82 13.47 22.36
CA LYS A 340 15.16 14.79 22.22
C LYS A 340 14.48 14.93 20.85
N LEU A 341 15.12 14.47 19.77
CA LEU A 341 14.51 14.45 18.43
C LEU A 341 13.36 13.44 18.34
N TYR A 342 13.46 12.28 19.00
CA TYR A 342 12.44 11.23 18.97
C TYR A 342 11.13 11.66 19.63
N GLN A 343 11.19 12.40 20.75
CA GLN A 343 10.01 12.84 21.50
C GLN A 343 9.10 11.66 21.92
N ILE A 344 9.70 10.56 22.40
CA ILE A 344 9.02 9.29 22.72
C ILE A 344 7.79 9.47 23.62
N ASP A 345 7.80 10.43 24.56
CA ASP A 345 6.65 10.73 25.43
C ASP A 345 5.38 11.21 24.70
N ARG A 346 5.51 11.66 23.43
CA ARG A 346 4.40 12.11 22.58
C ARG A 346 3.91 11.03 21.61
N ALA A 347 4.61 9.91 21.50
CA ALA A 347 4.27 8.83 20.58
C ALA A 347 3.35 7.80 21.25
N ASP A 348 2.33 7.32 20.54
CA ASP A 348 1.47 6.22 21.05
C ASP A 348 2.17 4.85 20.99
N ALA A 349 3.19 4.72 20.15
CA ALA A 349 4.19 3.64 20.16
C ALA A 349 5.47 4.09 19.45
N VAL A 350 6.59 3.48 19.84
CA VAL A 350 7.87 3.51 19.11
C VAL A 350 7.97 2.23 18.29
N ILE A 351 8.23 2.34 17.00
CA ILE A 351 8.36 1.25 16.05
C ILE A 351 9.77 1.32 15.45
N ALA A 352 10.69 0.52 15.98
CA ALA A 352 12.01 0.35 15.38
C ALA A 352 11.89 -0.49 14.11
N LEU A 353 12.52 -0.02 13.04
CA LEU A 353 12.53 -0.61 11.72
C LEU A 353 13.93 -1.15 11.46
N HIS A 354 14.01 -2.46 11.19
CA HIS A 354 15.27 -3.16 11.00
C HIS A 354 15.21 -4.15 9.84
N ASN A 355 16.38 -4.49 9.28
CA ASN A 355 16.50 -5.60 8.35
C ASN A 355 17.60 -6.58 8.74
N ASN A 356 17.25 -7.86 8.84
CA ASN A 356 18.20 -8.92 9.15
C ASN A 356 18.72 -9.64 7.90
N GLY A 357 19.91 -10.24 8.03
CA GLY A 357 20.57 -11.03 6.98
C GLY A 357 19.98 -12.43 6.76
N GLY A 358 18.84 -12.78 7.36
CA GLY A 358 18.06 -13.97 7.03
C GLY A 358 18.67 -15.34 7.34
N ARG A 359 19.77 -15.44 8.10
CA ARG A 359 20.41 -16.73 8.43
C ARG A 359 20.90 -16.91 9.87
N SER A 360 21.32 -15.85 10.57
CA SER A 360 21.87 -15.92 11.94
C SER A 360 20.93 -15.37 13.02
N TYR A 361 19.93 -14.59 12.66
CA TYR A 361 19.02 -13.91 13.58
C TYR A 361 17.58 -14.02 13.07
N SER A 362 16.67 -14.40 13.96
CA SER A 362 15.26 -14.72 13.67
C SER A 362 14.47 -14.83 14.98
N VAL A 363 13.15 -15.00 14.91
CA VAL A 363 12.31 -15.32 16.10
C VAL A 363 12.85 -16.54 16.87
N ARG A 364 13.51 -17.48 16.19
CA ARG A 364 14.07 -18.69 16.81
C ARG A 364 15.23 -18.40 17.75
N SER A 365 15.94 -17.28 17.58
CA SER A 365 17.06 -16.88 18.45
C SER A 365 16.67 -16.66 19.92
N TYR A 366 15.36 -16.50 20.19
CA TYR A 366 14.77 -16.34 21.53
C TYR A 366 14.19 -17.64 22.11
N MET A 367 14.23 -18.77 21.39
CA MET A 367 13.75 -20.05 21.90
C MET A 367 14.64 -20.60 23.02
N ALA A 368 14.06 -21.40 23.92
CA ALA A 368 14.80 -22.05 25.00
C ALA A 368 16.05 -22.80 24.48
N GLY A 369 17.20 -22.52 25.10
CA GLY A 369 18.50 -23.08 24.71
C GLY A 369 19.25 -22.28 23.62
N GLN A 370 18.76 -21.11 23.21
CA GLN A 370 19.46 -20.16 22.35
C GLN A 370 19.99 -18.96 23.14
N ASP A 371 20.94 -18.22 22.56
CA ASP A 371 21.68 -17.13 23.24
C ASP A 371 20.77 -16.01 23.79
N LEU A 372 19.64 -15.71 23.13
CA LEU A 372 18.73 -14.64 23.55
C LEU A 372 17.52 -15.15 24.35
N ALA A 373 17.50 -16.43 24.73
CA ALA A 373 16.38 -17.03 25.48
C ALA A 373 16.09 -16.35 26.83
N GLY A 374 17.10 -15.72 27.45
CA GLY A 374 16.95 -14.99 28.70
C GLY A 374 16.25 -13.62 28.55
N ASP A 375 16.16 -13.09 27.33
CA ASP A 375 15.59 -11.77 27.04
C ASP A 375 14.08 -11.82 26.75
N ALA A 376 13.53 -13.02 26.54
CA ALA A 376 12.12 -13.25 26.21
C ALA A 376 11.31 -13.79 27.41
N GLU A 377 10.14 -13.20 27.64
CA GLU A 377 9.10 -13.75 28.54
C GLU A 377 8.29 -14.84 27.81
N GLU A 378 7.98 -14.63 26.53
CA GLU A 378 7.23 -15.57 25.69
C GLU A 378 7.64 -15.43 24.22
N VAL A 379 7.61 -16.53 23.47
CA VAL A 379 7.91 -16.58 22.03
C VAL A 379 6.81 -17.34 21.31
N PHE A 380 6.28 -16.76 20.25
CA PHE A 380 5.32 -17.42 19.35
C PHE A 380 5.85 -17.42 17.91
N ILE A 381 5.80 -18.59 17.27
CA ILE A 381 6.23 -18.81 15.89
C ILE A 381 5.02 -19.25 15.08
N ALA A 382 4.68 -18.48 14.06
CA ALA A 382 3.59 -18.79 13.15
C ALA A 382 4.01 -19.92 12.20
N PRO A 383 3.26 -21.04 12.08
CA PRO A 383 3.69 -22.20 11.30
C PRO A 383 3.98 -21.97 9.81
N ALA A 384 3.51 -20.85 9.24
CA ALA A 384 3.56 -20.55 7.80
C ALA A 384 4.22 -19.20 7.42
N ARG A 385 4.89 -18.50 8.35
CA ARG A 385 5.68 -17.28 8.03
C ARG A 385 7.19 -17.55 8.10
N ASP A 386 8.01 -16.80 7.34
CA ASP A 386 9.48 -16.88 7.43
C ASP A 386 9.91 -16.49 8.85
N PRO A 387 10.66 -17.33 9.60
CA PRO A 387 11.11 -17.01 10.96
C PRO A 387 11.97 -15.74 11.05
N SER A 388 12.53 -15.28 9.93
CA SER A 388 13.30 -14.03 9.84
C SER A 388 12.41 -12.78 9.82
N ASP A 389 11.12 -12.94 9.53
CA ASP A 389 10.14 -11.85 9.53
C ASP A 389 9.33 -11.95 10.84
N PHE A 390 9.65 -11.09 11.82
CA PHE A 390 9.08 -11.16 13.17
C PHE A 390 9.04 -9.83 13.93
N ASP A 391 8.16 -9.77 14.91
CA ASP A 391 7.99 -8.62 15.81
C ASP A 391 8.61 -8.91 17.20
N PHE A 392 9.28 -7.95 17.80
CA PHE A 392 9.79 -8.03 19.18
C PHE A 392 9.22 -6.87 20.00
N VAL A 393 8.39 -7.16 21.01
CA VAL A 393 7.51 -6.18 21.66
C VAL A 393 7.72 -6.09 23.18
N THR A 394 7.49 -4.90 23.74
CA THR A 394 7.60 -4.66 25.20
C THR A 394 6.29 -4.84 25.98
N GLU A 395 5.16 -5.04 25.31
CA GLU A 395 3.82 -5.08 25.92
C GLU A 395 3.02 -6.33 25.53
N ARG A 396 2.53 -7.08 26.54
CA ARG A 396 1.71 -8.28 26.35
C ARG A 396 0.43 -8.07 25.52
N PRO A 397 -0.35 -6.98 25.66
CA PRO A 397 -1.50 -6.74 24.77
C PRO A 397 -1.14 -6.66 23.29
N VAL A 398 0.04 -6.15 22.95
CA VAL A 398 0.54 -6.11 21.56
C VAL A 398 0.97 -7.51 21.11
N PHE A 399 1.66 -8.26 21.97
CA PHE A 399 2.06 -9.66 21.72
C PHE A 399 0.86 -10.54 21.36
N GLU A 400 -0.19 -10.56 22.19
CA GLU A 400 -1.37 -11.43 21.94
C GLU A 400 -2.13 -10.99 20.67
N ALA A 401 -2.19 -9.70 20.38
CA ALA A 401 -2.89 -9.15 19.20
C ALA A 401 -2.16 -9.44 17.88
N LEU A 402 -0.83 -9.51 17.88
CA LEU A 402 0.00 -9.93 16.74
C LEU A 402 0.01 -11.46 16.58
N ARG A 403 0.11 -12.20 17.70
CA ARG A 403 -0.07 -13.67 17.75
C ARG A 403 -1.40 -14.10 17.15
N GLY A 404 -2.49 -13.43 17.52
CA GLY A 404 -3.84 -13.68 16.98
C GLY A 404 -3.97 -13.41 15.47
N ARG A 405 -3.06 -12.61 14.90
CA ARG A 405 -2.92 -12.34 13.45
C ARG A 405 -1.89 -13.26 12.76
N GLY A 406 -1.31 -14.23 13.47
CA GLY A 406 -0.34 -15.17 12.92
C GLY A 406 0.99 -14.51 12.54
N HIS A 407 1.46 -13.53 13.31
CA HIS A 407 2.84 -13.03 13.25
C HIS A 407 3.78 -13.98 13.99
N ASN A 408 5.06 -14.00 13.61
CA ASN A 408 6.12 -14.43 14.52
C ASN A 408 6.33 -13.29 15.53
N VAL A 409 6.28 -13.56 16.84
CA VAL A 409 6.38 -12.49 17.84
C VAL A 409 7.07 -12.94 19.11
N VAL A 410 7.88 -12.04 19.69
CA VAL A 410 8.60 -12.21 20.97
C VAL A 410 8.13 -11.13 21.94
N LEU A 411 7.77 -11.52 23.16
CA LEU A 411 7.55 -10.60 24.27
C LEU A 411 8.84 -10.46 25.09
N GLN A 412 9.38 -9.24 25.19
CA GLN A 412 10.56 -8.94 26.01
C GLN A 412 10.24 -9.16 27.51
N ASP A 413 11.06 -9.93 28.24
CA ASP A 413 11.03 -9.91 29.71
C ASP A 413 11.70 -8.60 30.17
N ASN A 414 10.89 -7.55 30.32
CA ASN A 414 11.33 -6.22 30.76
C ASN A 414 12.05 -6.22 32.14
N ARG A 415 12.02 -7.32 32.90
CA ARG A 415 12.71 -7.46 34.20
C ARG A 415 14.06 -8.16 34.07
N ARG A 416 14.24 -9.03 33.07
CA ARG A 416 15.45 -9.87 32.89
C ARG A 416 16.28 -9.54 31.65
N VAL A 417 15.70 -8.82 30.68
CA VAL A 417 16.36 -8.47 29.42
C VAL A 417 17.76 -7.90 29.66
N THR A 418 18.71 -8.45 28.92
CA THR A 418 20.12 -8.09 28.97
C THR A 418 20.28 -6.62 28.62
N ASP A 419 20.95 -5.87 29.50
CA ASP A 419 21.26 -4.47 29.24
C ASP A 419 22.40 -4.37 28.21
N ASP A 420 21.98 -4.28 26.95
CA ASP A 420 22.79 -4.17 25.74
C ASP A 420 22.78 -2.74 25.13
N GLY A 421 22.08 -1.80 25.78
CA GLY A 421 21.93 -0.42 25.31
C GLY A 421 20.93 -0.17 24.19
N SER A 422 20.11 -1.15 23.82
CA SER A 422 19.09 -1.00 22.78
C SER A 422 17.96 -0.05 23.14
N LEU A 423 17.28 0.44 22.11
CA LEU A 423 16.08 1.26 22.26
C LEU A 423 14.92 0.46 22.90
N SER A 424 14.91 -0.89 22.77
CA SER A 424 13.94 -1.76 23.44
C SER A 424 14.19 -1.86 24.95
N VAL A 425 15.45 -1.92 25.39
CA VAL A 425 15.83 -1.86 26.81
C VAL A 425 15.47 -0.49 27.41
N TYR A 426 15.77 0.61 26.68
CA TYR A 426 15.38 1.96 27.10
C TYR A 426 13.85 2.09 27.24
N CYS A 427 13.09 1.72 26.21
CA CYS A 427 11.63 1.81 26.22
C CYS A 427 10.99 0.90 27.27
N GLY A 428 11.48 -0.34 27.42
CA GLY A 428 11.00 -1.29 28.43
C GLY A 428 11.18 -0.74 29.86
N ARG A 429 12.35 -0.18 30.16
CA ARG A 429 12.62 0.49 31.45
C ARG A 429 11.75 1.74 31.66
N ALA A 430 11.57 2.54 30.62
CA ALA A 430 10.74 3.74 30.64
C ALA A 430 9.22 3.45 30.58
N LYS A 431 8.81 2.17 30.53
CA LYS A 431 7.42 1.70 30.36
C LYS A 431 6.74 2.36 29.15
N LYS A 432 7.47 2.42 28.03
CA LYS A 432 6.99 2.91 26.74
C LYS A 432 6.69 1.73 25.82
N ARG A 433 5.57 1.82 25.11
CA ARG A 433 5.21 0.87 24.07
C ARG A 433 6.26 0.89 22.97
N TYR A 434 6.94 -0.22 22.79
CA TYR A 434 7.97 -0.39 21.79
C TYR A 434 7.75 -1.70 21.05
N ILE A 435 7.94 -1.63 19.74
CA ILE A 435 7.94 -2.75 18.81
C ILE A 435 9.19 -2.61 17.94
N ASN A 436 9.98 -3.67 17.82
CA ASN A 436 10.93 -3.83 16.72
C ASN A 436 10.26 -4.70 15.66
N VAL A 437 10.27 -4.24 14.40
CA VAL A 437 9.77 -4.97 13.23
C VAL A 437 10.96 -5.40 12.38
N GLU A 438 11.36 -6.66 12.56
CA GLU A 438 12.43 -7.31 11.82
C GLU A 438 11.86 -7.93 10.55
N ALA A 439 12.39 -7.54 9.39
CA ALA A 439 12.13 -8.25 8.14
C ALA A 439 13.44 -8.55 7.42
N LYS A 440 13.51 -9.69 6.74
CA LYS A 440 14.71 -10.08 5.99
C LYS A 440 15.02 -9.10 4.86
N HIS A 441 16.30 -8.83 4.63
CA HIS A 441 16.74 -7.89 3.60
C HIS A 441 16.11 -8.21 2.22
N GLY A 442 15.49 -7.22 1.59
CA GLY A 442 14.71 -7.36 0.35
C GLY A 442 13.23 -7.73 0.51
N HIS A 443 12.74 -8.07 1.71
CA HIS A 443 11.32 -8.39 1.97
C HIS A 443 10.45 -7.12 2.14
N LEU A 444 10.59 -6.13 1.25
CA LEU A 444 9.87 -4.83 1.34
C LEU A 444 8.36 -4.99 1.50
N SER A 445 7.74 -5.83 0.66
CA SER A 445 6.28 -6.02 0.64
C SER A 445 5.74 -6.66 1.92
N GLU A 446 6.47 -7.65 2.48
CA GLU A 446 6.08 -8.28 3.75
C GLU A 446 6.31 -7.31 4.92
N GLN A 447 7.39 -6.51 4.94
CA GLN A 447 7.60 -5.52 5.99
C GLN A 447 6.53 -4.41 5.97
N VAL A 448 6.15 -3.92 4.78
CA VAL A 448 5.01 -2.98 4.63
C VAL A 448 3.71 -3.60 5.13
N LYS A 449 3.46 -4.89 4.85
CA LYS A 449 2.29 -5.62 5.35
C LYS A 449 2.31 -5.79 6.87
N MET A 450 3.43 -6.21 7.47
CA MET A 450 3.60 -6.30 8.93
C MET A 450 3.32 -4.96 9.61
N LEU A 451 3.83 -3.87 9.06
CA LEU A 451 3.60 -2.52 9.58
C LEU A 451 2.13 -2.05 9.44
N HIS A 452 1.40 -2.47 8.40
CA HIS A 452 -0.05 -2.25 8.30
C HIS A 452 -0.82 -3.06 9.35
N GLU A 453 -0.52 -4.36 9.47
CA GLU A 453 -1.14 -5.28 10.43
C GLU A 453 -0.89 -4.79 11.88
N LEU A 454 0.32 -4.31 12.19
CA LEU A 454 0.68 -3.63 13.45
C LEU A 454 -0.06 -2.30 13.63
N GLY A 455 -0.22 -1.51 12.57
CA GLY A 455 -1.01 -0.27 12.59
C GLY A 455 -2.47 -0.50 12.99
N ASP A 456 -3.07 -1.61 12.55
CA ASP A 456 -4.41 -2.02 12.99
C ASP A 456 -4.43 -2.47 14.46
N VAL A 457 -3.47 -3.31 14.89
CA VAL A 457 -3.30 -3.71 16.31
C VAL A 457 -3.25 -2.48 17.21
N LEU A 458 -2.42 -1.50 16.87
CA LEU A 458 -2.20 -0.30 17.69
C LEU A 458 -3.43 0.62 17.69
N ARG A 459 -4.18 0.70 16.59
CA ARG A 459 -5.48 1.39 16.54
C ARG A 459 -6.49 0.71 17.46
N GLU A 460 -6.67 -0.60 17.36
CA GLU A 460 -7.62 -1.36 18.18
C GLU A 460 -7.31 -1.21 19.67
N LEU A 461 -6.05 -1.44 20.07
CA LEU A 461 -5.60 -1.27 21.46
C LEU A 461 -5.71 0.19 21.95
N GLY A 462 -5.57 1.17 21.05
CA GLY A 462 -5.79 2.58 21.35
C GLY A 462 -7.25 2.92 21.69
N HIS A 463 -8.21 2.25 21.05
CA HIS A 463 -9.65 2.41 21.34
C HIS A 463 -10.09 1.70 22.63
N THR A 464 -9.26 0.82 23.21
CA THR A 464 -9.56 0.05 24.43
C THR A 464 -8.96 0.62 25.72
N ARG A 465 -8.53 1.90 25.76
CA ARG A 465 -8.20 2.54 27.05
C ARG A 465 -9.48 2.61 27.90
N PRO A 466 -9.51 2.06 29.14
CA PRO A 466 -10.63 2.30 30.05
C PRO A 466 -10.77 3.80 30.32
N GLN A 467 -12.01 4.26 30.48
CA GLN A 467 -12.31 5.59 31.03
C GLN A 467 -12.00 5.64 32.52
#